data_AF-A0A239HFA4-F1
#
_entry.id   AF-A0A239HFA4-F1
#
_cell.length_a   1.000
_cell.length_b   1.000
_cell.length_c   1.000
_cell.angle_alpha   90.00
_cell.angle_beta   90.00
_cell.angle_gamma   90.00
#
_symmetry.space_group_name_H-M   'P 1'
#
loop_
_entity.id
_entity.type
_entity.pdbx_description
1 polymer ?
#
loop_
_entity_poly.entity_id
_entity_poly.type
_entity_poly.pdbx_seq_one_letter_code
_entity_poly.pdbx_strand_id
1 'polypeptide(L)' 'MTLIVKKEQPMNEALDDPHYLERRAEQEIDLAQTATHPAAVRAHYLLAGHYLDRLYGEGDEAVDSADERSVA' A
#
# COMPACT_ATOMS: atom_id res chain seq x y z
N MET A 1 16.94 -4.36 -36.79
CA MET A 1 17.38 -3.00 -36.37
C MET A 1 16.67 -2.67 -35.07
N THR A 2 17.41 -2.77 -33.98
CA THR A 2 17.20 -2.26 -32.61
C THR A 2 16.53 -0.87 -32.64
N LEU A 3 15.60 -0.43 -31.78
CA LEU A 3 15.48 -0.48 -30.32
C LEU A 3 14.00 -0.24 -29.95
N ILE A 4 13.36 -1.17 -29.22
CA ILE A 4 12.16 -0.81 -28.44
C ILE A 4 12.70 -0.28 -27.12
N VAL A 5 12.79 1.04 -27.01
CA VAL A 5 13.00 1.72 -25.73
C VAL A 5 11.72 1.49 -24.92
N LYS A 6 11.62 0.33 -24.27
CA LYS A 6 10.75 0.18 -23.10
C LYS A 6 11.31 1.15 -22.09
N LYS A 7 10.71 2.34 -22.01
CA LYS A 7 11.02 3.35 -21.01
C LYS A 7 11.10 2.63 -19.67
N GLU A 8 12.30 2.59 -19.12
CA GLU A 8 12.52 2.23 -17.73
C GLU A 8 11.78 3.30 -16.93
N GLN A 9 10.53 2.99 -16.58
CA GLN A 9 9.80 3.81 -15.63
C GLN A 9 10.49 3.62 -14.27
N PRO A 10 10.74 4.72 -13.54
CA PRO A 10 11.38 4.63 -12.24
C PRO A 10 10.54 3.69 -11.37
N MET A 11 11.14 2.57 -10.95
CA MET A 11 10.52 1.47 -10.19
C MET A 11 9.85 1.89 -8.86
N ASN A 12 9.89 3.18 -8.52
CA ASN A 12 9.40 3.74 -7.27
C ASN A 12 7.99 4.35 -7.39
N GLU A 13 7.57 4.86 -8.56
CA GLU A 13 6.21 5.41 -8.76
C GLU A 13 5.13 4.32 -8.82
N ALA A 14 5.48 3.11 -9.28
CA ALA A 14 4.54 2.00 -9.38
C ALA A 14 4.06 1.50 -8.01
N LEU A 15 4.80 1.79 -6.94
CA LEU A 15 4.45 1.35 -5.59
C LEU A 15 3.37 2.21 -4.94
N ASP A 16 3.18 3.44 -5.42
CA ASP A 16 2.11 4.37 -5.01
C ASP A 16 1.07 4.57 -6.13
N ASP A 17 1.13 3.78 -7.20
CA ASP A 17 0.10 3.79 -8.24
C ASP A 17 -1.24 3.34 -7.63
N PRO A 18 -2.29 4.18 -7.67
CA PRO A 18 -3.60 3.84 -7.11
C PRO A 18 -4.15 2.50 -7.59
N HIS A 19 -3.97 2.19 -8.87
CA HIS A 19 -4.44 0.92 -9.45
C HIS A 19 -3.62 -0.29 -9.00
N TYR A 20 -2.33 -0.09 -8.71
CA TYR A 20 -1.50 -1.14 -8.14
C TYR A 20 -1.93 -1.43 -6.70
N LEU A 21 -2.10 -0.39 -5.89
CA LEU A 21 -2.49 -0.50 -4.48
C LEU A 21 -3.86 -1.15 -4.34
N GLU A 22 -4.86 -0.70 -5.11
CA GLU A 22 -6.21 -1.29 -5.14
C GLU A 22 -6.15 -2.80 -5.49
N ARG A 23 -5.50 -3.15 -6.61
CA ARG A 23 -5.38 -4.55 -7.04
C ARG A 23 -4.68 -5.43 -6.01
N ARG A 24 -3.62 -4.91 -5.37
CA ARG A 24 -2.89 -5.66 -4.34
C ARG A 24 -3.75 -5.84 -3.09
N ALA A 25 -4.49 -4.82 -2.67
CA ALA A 25 -5.42 -4.92 -1.55
C ALA A 25 -6.50 -5.99 -1.80
N GLU A 26 -7.12 -6.00 -2.97
CA GLU A 26 -8.12 -7.02 -3.37
C GLU A 26 -7.53 -8.44 -3.32
N GLN A 27 -6.34 -8.62 -3.90
CA GLN A 27 -5.66 -9.91 -3.90
C GLN A 27 -5.38 -10.43 -2.48
N GLU A 28 -4.93 -9.55 -1.57
CA GLU A 28 -4.70 -9.94 -0.18
C GLU A 28 -6.02 -10.28 0.54
N ILE A 29 -7.13 -9.60 0.23
CA ILE A 29 -8.46 -9.94 0.76
C ILE A 29 -8.89 -11.34 0.29
N ASP A 30 -8.72 -11.66 -1.00
CA ASP A 30 -9.03 -12.99 -1.53
C ASP A 30 -8.18 -14.09 -0.86
N LEU A 31 -6.89 -13.81 -0.63
CA LEU A 31 -6.00 -14.71 0.09
C LEU A 31 -6.43 -14.86 1.55
N ALA A 32 -6.85 -13.79 2.21
CA ALA A 32 -7.36 -13.85 3.58
C ALA A 32 -8.60 -14.73 3.69
N GLN A 33 -9.52 -14.65 2.71
CA GLN A 33 -10.76 -15.43 2.69
C GLN A 33 -10.51 -16.92 2.39
N THR A 34 -9.47 -17.25 1.64
CA THR A 34 -9.10 -18.63 1.30
C THR A 34 -8.11 -19.27 2.28
N ALA A 35 -7.43 -18.46 3.11
CA ALA A 35 -6.49 -18.95 4.10
C ALA A 35 -7.18 -19.72 5.24
N THR A 36 -6.65 -20.90 5.55
CA THR A 36 -7.17 -21.75 6.64
C THR A 36 -6.55 -21.39 8.00
N HIS A 37 -5.33 -20.86 8.00
CA HIS A 37 -4.61 -20.59 9.25
C HIS A 37 -4.97 -19.21 9.81
N PRO A 38 -5.46 -19.09 11.05
CA PRO A 38 -5.92 -17.81 11.61
C PRO A 38 -4.86 -16.69 11.59
N ALA A 39 -3.59 -17.03 11.80
CA ALA A 39 -2.50 -16.06 11.70
C ALA A 39 -2.26 -15.57 10.27
N ALA A 40 -2.45 -16.42 9.27
CA ALA A 40 -2.31 -16.03 7.85
C ALA A 40 -3.48 -15.13 7.42
N VAL A 41 -4.71 -15.48 7.81
CA VAL A 41 -5.90 -14.64 7.61
C VAL A 41 -5.66 -13.23 8.16
N ARG A 42 -5.16 -13.14 9.40
CA ARG A 42 -4.84 -11.85 10.03
C ARG A 42 -3.74 -11.10 9.27
N ALA A 43 -2.67 -11.79 8.87
CA ALA A 43 -1.57 -11.16 8.12
C ALA A 43 -2.05 -10.58 6.78
N HIS A 44 -2.87 -11.32 6.03
CA HIS A 44 -3.41 -10.84 4.76
C HIS A 44 -4.34 -9.64 4.94
N TYR A 45 -5.21 -9.64 5.96
CA TYR A 45 -6.05 -8.47 6.25
C TYR A 45 -5.23 -7.24 6.68
N LEU A 46 -4.17 -7.42 7.47
CA LEU A 46 -3.27 -6.33 7.84
C LEU A 46 -2.58 -5.75 6.60
N LEU A 47 -2.14 -6.60 5.69
CA LEU A 47 -1.47 -6.17 4.47
C LEU A 47 -2.44 -5.48 3.49
N ALA A 48 -3.67 -5.97 3.37
CA ALA A 48 -4.74 -5.30 2.63
C ALA A 48 -5.03 -3.91 3.19
N GLY A 49 -5.17 -3.79 4.52
CA GLY A 49 -5.32 -2.51 5.21
C GLY A 49 -4.20 -1.55 4.88
N HIS A 50 -2.94 -1.99 4.97
CA HIS A 50 -1.78 -1.16 4.62
C HIS A 50 -1.81 -0.61 3.18
N TYR A 51 -2.24 -1.40 2.20
CA TYR A 51 -2.38 -0.91 0.82
C TYR A 51 -3.52 0.10 0.67
N LEU A 52 -4.65 -0.10 1.36
CA LEU A 52 -5.78 0.83 1.38
C LEU A 52 -5.42 2.13 2.11
N ASP A 53 -4.68 2.04 3.22
CA ASP A 53 -4.18 3.20 3.97
C ASP A 53 -3.24 4.03 3.09
N ARG A 54 -2.42 3.42 2.25
CA ARG A 54 -1.62 4.18 1.27
C ARG A 54 -2.45 4.78 0.14
N LEU A 55 -3.49 4.07 -0.29
CA LEU A 55 -4.38 4.52 -1.37
C LEU A 55 -5.26 5.71 -0.96
N TYR A 56 -5.71 5.74 0.30
CA TYR A 56 -6.68 6.71 0.81
C TYR A 56 -6.12 7.63 1.92
N GLY A 57 -4.99 7.29 2.54
CA GLY A 57 -4.42 7.98 3.71
C GLY A 57 -3.46 9.12 3.40
N GLU A 58 -3.05 9.32 2.14
CA GLU A 58 -2.31 10.52 1.70
C GLU A 58 -3.11 11.85 1.93
N GLY A 59 -4.37 11.75 2.38
CA GLY A 59 -5.21 12.88 2.77
C GLY A 59 -5.23 13.24 4.27
N ASP A 60 -4.70 12.39 5.16
CA ASP A 60 -4.91 12.52 6.63
C ASP A 60 -3.59 12.73 7.42
N GLU A 61 -2.43 12.42 6.84
CA GLU A 61 -1.12 12.42 7.55
C GLU A 61 -0.48 13.83 7.67
N ALA A 62 -1.19 14.90 7.35
CA ALA A 62 -0.68 16.27 7.45
C ALA A 62 -0.94 16.95 8.81
N VAL A 63 -1.61 16.31 9.77
CA VAL A 63 -2.11 17.00 10.98
C VAL A 63 -1.56 16.56 12.34
N ASP A 64 -0.71 15.53 12.46
CA ASP A 64 -0.33 15.03 13.81
C ASP A 64 1.17 14.94 14.14
N SER A 65 2.04 15.64 13.39
CA SER A 65 3.49 15.67 13.72
C SER A 65 4.04 17.03 14.15
N ALA A 66 3.17 18.04 14.39
CA ALA A 66 3.62 19.42 14.60
C ALA A 66 3.63 19.96 16.04
N ASP A 67 3.03 19.32 17.06
CA ASP A 67 2.86 19.99 18.35
C ASP A 67 3.03 19.11 19.61
N GLU A 68 4.22 18.57 19.84
CA GLU A 68 4.64 18.15 21.20
C GLU A 68 6.09 18.58 21.51
N ARG A 69 6.42 19.85 21.20
CA ARG A 69 7.66 20.48 21.67
C ARG A 69 7.38 21.77 22.42
N SER A 70 6.64 21.68 23.52
CA SER A 70 6.54 22.74 24.54
C SER A 70 6.20 22.18 25.92
N VAL A 71 7.11 21.39 26.47
CA VAL A 71 7.29 21.29 27.94
C VAL A 71 8.78 21.42 28.22
N ALA A 72 9.22 22.64 28.52
CA ALA A 72 10.45 22.96 29.25
C ALA A 72 10.36 24.39 29.78
#